data_AF-A0A7S4IG69-F1
#
_entry.id   AF-A0A7S4IG69-F1
#
_cell.length_a   1.000
_cell.length_b   1.000
_cell.length_c   1.000
_cell.angle_alpha   90.00
_cell.angle_beta   90.00
_cell.angle_gamma   90.00
#
_symmetry.space_group_name_H-M   'P 1'
#
loop_
_entity.id
_entity.type
_entity.pdbx_description
1 polymer ?
#
loop_
_entity_poly.entity_id
_entity_poly.type
_entity_poly.pdbx_seq_one_letter_code
_entity_poly.pdbx_strand_id
1 'polypeptide(L)'
;RLGRREEQRDLALACLEMPLWTIGATLPEVVKAAQLEHVADVFELFKRLDDELREQQDAPPRTERELSLRRALEAMDKVVRQRGGWDATRPAVAQALVEAGLPDAAQLAA
;
A
#
# COMPACT_ATOMS: atom_id res chain seq x y z
N ARG A 1 -5.94 29.10 7.88
CA ARG A 1 -5.20 28.26 8.86
C ARG A 1 -6.02 27.01 9.02
N LEU A 2 -5.55 25.88 8.49
CA LEU A 2 -6.16 24.59 8.79
C LEU A 2 -6.02 24.36 10.30
N GLY A 3 -7.01 23.73 10.92
CA GLY A 3 -6.93 23.34 12.32
C GLY A 3 -5.89 22.23 12.50
N ARG A 4 -5.25 22.15 13.67
CA ARG A 4 -4.25 21.10 13.99
C ARG A 4 -4.74 19.67 13.70
N ARG A 5 -6.06 19.45 13.76
CA ARG A 5 -6.71 18.16 13.48
C ARG A 5 -6.74 17.82 11.98
N GLU A 6 -6.87 18.81 11.11
CA GLU A 6 -6.86 18.63 9.66
C GLU A 6 -5.43 18.34 9.19
N GLU A 7 -4.45 19.09 9.69
CA GLU A 7 -3.02 18.84 9.43
C GLU A 7 -2.59 17.43 9.89
N GLN A 8 -3.08 17.00 11.06
CA GLN A 8 -2.82 15.64 11.56
C GLN A 8 -3.44 14.56 10.66
N ARG A 9 -4.67 14.79 10.17
CA ARG A 9 -5.34 13.86 9.27
C ARG A 9 -4.61 13.74 7.95
N ASP A 10 -4.21 14.87 7.35
CA ASP A 10 -3.54 14.90 6.06
C ASP A 10 -2.15 14.25 6.15
N LEU A 11 -1.42 14.48 7.25
CA LEU A 11 -0.17 13.75 7.53
C LEU A 11 -0.42 12.24 7.69
N ALA A 12 -1.49 11.85 8.38
CA ALA A 12 -1.83 10.45 8.56
C ALA A 12 -2.19 9.78 7.22
N LEU A 13 -2.88 10.47 6.31
CA LEU A 13 -3.14 9.99 4.95
C LEU A 13 -1.84 9.78 4.15
N ALA A 14 -0.91 10.74 4.20
CA ALA A 14 0.40 10.60 3.57
C ALA A 14 1.20 9.41 4.16
N CYS A 15 1.09 9.19 5.48
CA CYS A 15 1.66 8.03 6.16
C CYS A 15 0.99 6.70 5.82
N LEU A 16 -0.14 6.69 5.10
CA LEU A 16 -0.78 5.47 4.60
C LEU A 16 -0.43 5.21 3.13
N GLU A 17 -0.20 6.26 2.33
CA GLU A 17 0.28 6.14 0.93
C GLU A 17 1.71 5.59 0.87
N MET A 18 2.56 6.03 1.79
CA MET A 18 3.88 5.46 2.02
C MET A 18 3.83 4.70 3.34
N PRO A 19 4.46 3.52 3.51
CA PRO A 19 4.37 2.73 4.74
C PRO A 19 5.17 3.34 5.91
N LEU A 20 5.17 4.67 6.07
CA LEU A 20 5.79 5.41 7.17
C LEU A 20 5.14 5.07 8.51
N TRP A 21 3.91 4.55 8.50
CA TRP A 21 3.30 3.94 9.68
C TRP A 21 4.11 2.77 10.24
N THR A 22 5.09 2.20 9.52
CA THR A 22 6.03 1.21 10.07
C THR A 22 7.10 1.84 10.97
N ILE A 23 7.22 3.17 10.99
CA ILE A 23 8.26 3.92 11.69
C ILE A 23 7.60 4.79 12.78
N GLY A 24 7.50 4.25 14.00
CA GLY A 24 7.16 5.04 15.19
C GLY A 24 5.68 5.23 15.50
N ALA A 25 4.78 4.67 14.68
CA ALA A 25 3.36 4.51 14.99
C ALA A 25 2.91 3.10 14.60
N THR A 26 1.69 2.71 14.94
CA THR A 26 1.08 1.48 14.44
C THR A 26 0.05 1.80 13.35
N LEU A 27 -0.20 0.86 12.43
CA LEU A 27 -1.22 1.03 11.40
C LEU A 27 -2.59 1.46 11.98
N PRO A 28 -3.13 0.86 13.07
CA PRO A 28 -4.38 1.31 13.67
C PRO A 28 -4.36 2.76 14.18
N GLU A 29 -3.24 3.23 14.73
CA GLU A 29 -3.11 4.62 15.20
C GLU A 29 -3.12 5.61 14.02
N VAL A 30 -2.44 5.27 12.93
CA VAL A 30 -2.43 6.08 11.71
C VAL A 30 -3.80 6.08 11.05
N VAL A 31 -4.47 4.93 10.95
CA VAL A 31 -5.86 4.82 10.43
C VAL A 31 -6.84 5.67 11.25
N LYS A 32 -6.71 5.67 12.59
CA LYS A 32 -7.52 6.51 13.46
C LYS A 32 -7.23 8.00 13.24
N ALA A 33 -5.95 8.40 13.14
CA ALA A 33 -5.58 9.78 12.86
C ALA A 33 -6.07 10.26 11.48
N ALA A 34 -6.07 9.36 10.49
CA ALA A 34 -6.66 9.57 9.16
C ALA A 34 -8.20 9.59 9.16
N GLN A 35 -8.85 9.26 10.30
CA GLN A 35 -10.30 9.18 10.46
C GLN A 35 -10.94 8.08 9.58
N LEU A 36 -10.19 7.00 9.33
CA LEU A 36 -10.60 5.85 8.52
C LEU A 36 -10.89 4.62 9.38
N GLU A 37 -11.14 4.78 10.69
CA GLU A 37 -11.37 3.66 11.63
C GLU A 37 -12.61 2.81 11.32
N HIS A 38 -13.52 3.32 10.48
CA HIS A 38 -14.69 2.61 9.97
C HIS A 38 -14.43 1.87 8.64
N VAL A 39 -13.28 2.09 8.02
CA VAL A 39 -12.89 1.45 6.76
C VAL A 39 -12.28 0.09 7.09
N ALA A 40 -12.97 -0.97 6.66
CA ALA A 40 -12.52 -2.34 6.90
C ALA A 40 -11.17 -2.65 6.22
N ASP A 41 -10.94 -2.03 5.05
CA ASP A 41 -9.75 -2.24 4.24
C ASP A 41 -9.28 -0.93 3.60
N VAL A 42 -8.28 -0.29 4.23
CA VAL A 42 -7.74 0.99 3.77
C VAL A 42 -6.92 0.85 2.49
N PHE A 43 -6.24 -0.27 2.28
CA PHE A 43 -5.48 -0.53 1.06
C PHE A 43 -6.41 -0.71 -0.16
N GLU A 44 -7.48 -1.50 -0.01
CA GLU A 44 -8.48 -1.67 -1.06
C GLU A 44 -9.24 -0.37 -1.34
N LEU A 45 -9.47 0.47 -0.31
CA LEU A 45 -9.99 1.82 -0.52
C LEU A 45 -9.07 2.65 -1.42
N PHE A 46 -7.78 2.74 -1.11
CA PHE A 46 -6.83 3.51 -1.93
C PHE A 46 -6.69 2.95 -3.35
N LYS A 47 -6.67 1.63 -3.47
CA LYS A 47 -6.66 0.94 -4.76
C LYS A 47 -7.86 1.30 -5.63
N ARG A 48 -9.07 1.28 -5.04
CA ARG A 48 -10.29 1.68 -5.73
C ARG A 48 -10.26 3.15 -6.14
N LEU A 49 -9.82 4.04 -5.24
CA LEU A 49 -9.69 5.47 -5.53
C LEU A 49 -8.68 5.73 -6.68
N ASP A 50 -7.57 5.01 -6.72
CA ASP A 50 -6.59 5.08 -7.81
C ASP A 50 -7.18 4.61 -9.13
N ASP A 51 -7.94 3.50 -9.13
CA ASP A 51 -8.62 3.02 -10.33
C ASP A 51 -9.73 3.98 -10.82
N GLU A 52 -10.54 4.52 -9.90
CA GLU A 52 -11.56 5.54 -10.20
C GLU A 52 -10.93 6.81 -10.78
N LEU A 53 -9.83 7.28 -10.21
CA LEU A 53 -9.12 8.47 -10.69
C LEU A 53 -8.56 8.26 -12.10
N ARG A 54 -7.99 7.08 -12.37
CA ARG A 54 -7.50 6.71 -13.70
C ARG A 54 -8.60 6.68 -14.74
N GLU A 55 -9.77 6.12 -14.39
CA GLU A 55 -10.94 6.12 -15.28
C GLU A 55 -11.42 7.55 -15.57
N GLN A 56 -11.53 8.41 -14.55
CA GLN A 56 -11.91 9.82 -14.71
C GLN A 56 -10.93 10.61 -15.60
N GLN A 57 -9.66 10.22 -15.60
CA GLN A 57 -8.60 10.86 -16.38
C GLN A 57 -8.41 10.25 -17.77
N ASP A 58 -9.20 9.24 -18.17
CA ASP A 58 -8.98 8.44 -19.38
C ASP A 58 -7.52 7.95 -19.49
N ALA A 59 -6.97 7.54 -18.34
CA ALA A 59 -5.58 7.12 -18.25
C ALA A 59 -5.36 5.85 -19.09
N PRO A 60 -4.17 5.70 -19.70
CA PRO A 60 -3.85 4.51 -20.47
C PRO A 60 -3.96 3.24 -19.60
N PRO A 61 -4.17 2.06 -20.20
CA PRO A 61 -4.11 0.80 -19.45
C PRO A 61 -2.79 0.65 -18.68
N ARG A 62 -2.85 0.02 -17.51
CA ARG A 62 -1.64 -0.26 -16.73
C ARG A 62 -0.70 -1.16 -17.53
N THR A 63 0.58 -0.86 -17.44
CA THR A 63 1.65 -1.71 -17.97
C THR A 63 1.79 -2.99 -17.15
N GLU A 64 2.34 -4.05 -17.74
CA GLU A 64 2.68 -5.28 -17.03
C GLU A 64 3.58 -5.04 -15.81
N ARG A 65 4.47 -4.05 -15.90
CA ARG A 65 5.32 -3.63 -14.79
C ARG A 65 4.50 -3.09 -13.62
N GLU A 66 3.55 -2.18 -13.88
CA GLU A 66 2.67 -1.62 -12.85
C GLU A 66 1.78 -2.70 -12.21
N LEU A 67 1.25 -3.62 -13.01
CA LEU A 67 0.45 -4.75 -12.52
C LEU A 67 1.28 -5.70 -11.64
N SER A 68 2.54 -5.93 -12.00
CA SER A 68 3.47 -6.75 -11.22
C SER A 68 3.84 -6.11 -9.88
N LEU A 69 4.10 -4.80 -9.87
CA LEU A 69 4.32 -4.06 -8.63
C LEU A 69 3.10 -4.08 -7.70
N ARG A 70 1.90 -3.92 -8.26
CA ARG A 70 0.66 -3.98 -7.49
C ARG A 70 0.43 -5.36 -6.86
N ARG A 71 0.72 -6.44 -7.60
CA ARG A 71 0.70 -7.82 -7.05
C ARG A 71 1.70 -8.01 -5.90
N ALA A 72 2.90 -7.45 -6.02
CA ALA A 72 3.90 -7.49 -4.94
C ALA A 72 3.38 -6.76 -3.68
N LEU A 73 2.81 -5.57 -3.83
CA LEU A 73 2.25 -4.78 -2.73
C LEU A 73 1.08 -5.50 -2.04
N GLU A 74 0.15 -6.06 -2.80
CA GLU A 74 -0.98 -6.83 -2.26
C GLU A 74 -0.51 -8.05 -1.44
N ALA A 75 0.51 -8.75 -1.93
CA ALA A 75 1.10 -9.87 -1.21
C ALA A 75 1.75 -9.42 0.12
N MET A 76 2.51 -8.32 0.11
CA MET A 76 3.13 -7.77 1.32
C MET A 76 2.09 -7.26 2.34
N ASP A 77 1.05 -6.55 1.89
CA ASP A 77 -0.05 -6.07 2.74
C ASP A 77 -0.78 -7.23 3.43
N LYS A 78 -1.02 -8.33 2.70
CA LYS A 78 -1.61 -9.55 3.27
C LYS A 78 -0.80 -10.11 4.45
N VAL A 79 0.53 -10.09 4.36
CA VAL A 79 1.43 -10.55 5.45
C VAL A 79 1.23 -9.71 6.71
N VAL A 80 1.24 -8.38 6.56
CA VAL A 80 1.05 -7.42 7.64
C VAL A 80 -0.30 -7.65 8.33
N ARG A 81 -1.38 -7.83 7.55
CA ARG A 81 -2.75 -7.94 8.06
C ARG A 81 -3.04 -9.26 8.74
N GLN A 82 -2.61 -10.35 8.12
CA GLN A 82 -2.87 -11.69 8.66
C GLN A 82 -1.95 -12.00 9.83
N ARG A 83 -1.02 -11.09 10.20
CA ARG A 83 0.09 -11.36 11.13
C ARG A 83 0.77 -12.70 10.78
N GLY A 84 0.84 -12.97 9.49
CA GLY A 84 1.13 -14.28 8.92
C GLY A 84 2.60 -14.45 8.57
N GLY A 85 2.96 -15.67 8.15
CA GLY A 85 4.33 -16.04 7.84
C GLY A 85 4.84 -15.42 6.56
N TRP A 86 5.67 -14.38 6.69
CA TRP A 86 6.48 -13.80 5.61
C TRP A 86 7.12 -14.88 4.74
N ASP A 87 7.64 -15.94 5.35
CA ASP A 87 8.30 -17.06 4.66
C ASP A 87 7.46 -17.75 3.59
N ALA A 88 6.13 -17.79 3.76
CA ALA A 88 5.22 -18.38 2.78
C ALA A 88 4.89 -17.40 1.63
N THR A 89 4.92 -16.11 1.90
CA THR A 89 4.55 -15.07 0.93
C THR A 89 5.76 -14.54 0.15
N ARG A 90 6.96 -14.59 0.74
CA ARG A 90 8.19 -14.08 0.16
C ARG A 90 8.49 -14.58 -1.27
N PRO A 91 8.23 -15.85 -1.66
CA PRO A 91 8.50 -16.30 -3.03
C PRO A 91 7.57 -15.62 -4.05
N ALA A 92 6.31 -15.39 -3.68
CA ALA A 92 5.35 -14.70 -4.53
C ALA A 92 5.70 -13.22 -4.70
N VAL A 93 6.18 -12.56 -3.64
CA VAL A 93 6.67 -11.18 -3.70
C VAL A 93 7.93 -11.08 -4.58
N ALA A 94 8.91 -11.97 -4.38
CA ALA A 94 10.14 -11.99 -5.17
C ALA A 94 9.84 -12.19 -6.67
N GLN A 95 8.96 -13.14 -7.01
CA GLN A 95 8.55 -13.38 -8.40
C GLN A 95 7.89 -12.14 -9.01
N ALA A 96 6.96 -11.49 -8.29
CA ALA A 96 6.30 -10.28 -8.78
C ALA A 96 7.29 -9.11 -8.98
N LEU A 97 8.33 -9.00 -8.15
CA LEU A 97 9.40 -8.00 -8.31
C LEU A 97 10.29 -8.29 -9.53
N VAL A 98 10.57 -9.57 -9.83
CA VAL A 98 11.28 -9.95 -11.07
C VAL A 98 10.44 -9.59 -12.29
N GLU A 99 9.15 -9.90 -12.30
CA GLU A 99 8.22 -9.54 -13.38
C GLU A 99 8.09 -8.02 -13.56
N ALA A 100 8.23 -7.25 -12.47
CA ALA A 100 8.31 -5.79 -12.52
C ALA A 100 9.65 -5.27 -13.06
N GLY A 101 10.63 -6.13 -13.34
CA GLY A 101 11.97 -5.73 -13.76
C GLY A 101 12.79 -5.12 -12.61
N LEU A 102 12.61 -5.60 -11.39
CA LEU A 102 13.35 -5.21 -10.19
C LEU A 102 14.04 -6.42 -9.53
N PRO A 103 14.99 -7.08 -10.22
CA PRO A 103 15.64 -8.29 -9.73
C PRO A 103 16.43 -8.09 -8.43
N ASP A 104 17.04 -6.91 -8.24
CA ASP A 104 17.77 -6.59 -7.01
C ASP A 104 16.82 -6.49 -5.81
N ALA A 105 15.64 -5.91 -6.00
CA ALA A 105 14.61 -5.87 -4.97
C ALA A 105 14.06 -7.27 -4.68
N ALA A 106 13.96 -8.13 -5.70
CA ALA A 106 13.53 -9.52 -5.52
C ALA A 106 14.53 -10.32 -4.66
N GLN A 107 15.83 -10.05 -4.76
CA GLN A 107 16.85 -10.69 -3.91
C GLN A 107 16.71 -10.31 -2.44
N LEU A 108 16.28 -9.08 -2.14
CA LEU A 108 16.01 -8.64 -0.76
C LEU A 108 14.75 -9.30 -0.17
N ALA A 109 13.85 -9.77 -1.04
CA ALA A 109 12.67 -10.51 -0.65
C ALA A 109 12.89 -12.04 -0.62
N ALA A 110 14.02 -12.56 -1.10
CA ALA A 110 14.33 -13.99 -1.12
C ALA A 110 14.89 -14.48 0.22
#